data_AF-A0A6G0VWJ8-F1
#
_entry.id   AF-A0A6G0VWJ8-F1
#
_cell.length_a   1.000
_cell.length_b   1.000
_cell.length_c   1.000
_cell.angle_alpha   90.00
_cell.angle_beta   90.00
_cell.angle_gamma   90.00
#
_symmetry.space_group_name_H-M   'P 1'
#
loop_
_entity.id
_entity.type
_entity.pdbx_description
1 polymer ?
#
loop_
_entity_poly.entity_id
_entity_poly.type
_entity_poly.pdbx_seq_one_letter_code
_entity_poly.pdbx_strand_id
1 'polypeptide(L)'
;VFNLTVLALFAVGSFAGQNNPNPTNDDSLYEGKKWVVLVAVSKGWSNYRHQANICHAYQLIKSNGIPEENIITMMVDDIAYNK
;
A
#
# COMPACT_ATOMS: atom_id res chain seq x y z
N VAL A 1 0.52 -22.60 20.99
CA VAL A 1 -0.29 -22.78 19.77
C VAL A 1 -1.36 -21.69 19.81
N PHE A 2 -1.09 -20.54 19.20
CA PHE A 2 -1.97 -19.37 19.24
C PHE A 2 -3.07 -19.51 18.19
N ASN A 3 -4.30 -19.25 18.62
CA ASN A 3 -5.55 -19.64 17.97
C ASN A 3 -5.96 -18.59 16.92
N LEU A 4 -5.97 -18.98 15.64
CA LEU A 4 -6.29 -18.11 14.49
C LEU A 4 -7.80 -18.09 14.22
N THR A 5 -8.60 -17.62 15.19
CA THR A 5 -10.04 -17.41 15.00
C THR A 5 -10.48 -15.97 15.27
N VAL A 6 -9.55 -15.05 15.42
CA VAL A 6 -9.88 -13.62 15.58
C VAL A 6 -10.11 -12.98 14.20
N LEU A 7 -11.39 -13.03 13.80
CA LEU A 7 -12.15 -11.88 13.33
C LEU A 7 -11.69 -11.17 12.05
N ALA A 8 -11.76 -11.86 10.92
CA ALA A 8 -11.99 -11.19 9.63
C ALA A 8 -13.48 -11.30 9.27
N LEU A 9 -14.33 -10.57 10.00
CA LEU A 9 -15.66 -10.23 9.49
C LEU A 9 -15.45 -9.19 8.39
N PHE A 10 -15.19 -9.67 7.19
CA PHE A 10 -15.33 -8.89 5.97
C PHE A 10 -16.81 -8.52 5.82
N ALA A 11 -17.22 -7.41 6.40
CA ALA A 11 -18.50 -6.79 6.10
C ALA A 11 -18.43 -6.17 4.70
N VAL A 12 -18.48 -7.01 3.65
CA VAL A 12 -18.78 -6.57 2.28
C VAL A 12 -20.30 -6.57 2.15
N GLY A 13 -20.93 -5.54 2.69
CA GLY A 13 -22.29 -5.15 2.31
C GLY A 13 -22.21 -4.14 1.17
N SER A 14 -21.98 -4.58 -0.06
CA SER A 14 -22.14 -3.71 -1.24
C SER A 14 -23.62 -3.64 -1.62
N PHE A 15 -24.32 -2.64 -1.12
CA PHE A 15 -25.56 -2.17 -1.76
C PHE A 15 -25.17 -1.16 -2.84
N ALA A 16 -25.09 -1.61 -4.09
CA ALA A 16 -24.95 -0.72 -5.25
C ALA A 16 -26.33 -0.14 -5.60
N GLY A 17 -26.73 0.92 -4.90
CA GLY A 17 -27.78 1.82 -5.38
C GLY A 17 -27.22 2.65 -6.54
N GLN A 18 -27.78 2.50 -7.73
CA GLN A 18 -27.40 3.26 -8.91
C GLN A 18 -27.93 4.70 -8.79
N ASN A 19 -27.29 5.51 -7.94
CA ASN A 19 -27.47 6.95 -7.92
C ASN A 19 -26.57 7.52 -9.00
N ASN A 20 -27.13 8.07 -10.07
CA ASN A 20 -26.39 8.82 -11.08
C ASN A 20 -25.93 10.14 -10.44
N PRO A 21 -24.65 10.31 -10.04
CA PRO A 21 -24.22 11.57 -9.46
C PRO A 21 -24.05 12.53 -10.63
N ASN A 22 -24.89 13.56 -10.65
CA ASN A 22 -24.64 14.77 -11.40
C ASN A 22 -23.22 15.25 -11.04
N PRO A 23 -22.31 15.55 -11.98
CA PRO A 23 -20.96 15.98 -11.64
C PRO A 23 -21.02 17.42 -11.10
N THR A 24 -21.42 17.55 -9.84
CA THR A 24 -21.15 18.75 -9.06
C THR A 24 -19.68 18.73 -8.70
N ASN A 25 -18.96 19.81 -9.01
CA ASN A 25 -17.53 19.99 -8.75
C ASN A 25 -17.20 20.07 -7.24
N ASP A 26 -17.60 19.08 -6.41
CA ASP A 26 -17.39 19.04 -4.96
C ASP A 26 -16.28 18.07 -4.50
N ASP A 27 -15.66 17.34 -5.44
CA ASP A 27 -14.49 16.45 -5.19
C ASP A 27 -13.29 17.18 -4.53
N SER A 28 -13.30 18.52 -4.51
CA SER A 28 -12.22 19.35 -3.96
C SER A 28 -12.31 19.61 -2.44
N LEU A 29 -13.43 19.29 -1.77
CA LEU A 29 -13.62 19.66 -0.36
C LEU A 29 -13.11 18.61 0.64
N TYR A 30 -12.81 17.39 0.19
CA TYR A 30 -12.20 16.35 1.00
C TYR A 30 -11.05 15.67 0.24
N GLU A 31 -9.99 16.43 -0.09
CA GLU A 31 -8.74 15.82 -0.52
C GLU A 31 -8.05 15.16 0.70
N GLY A 32 -8.47 13.94 1.01
CA GLY A 32 -7.92 13.15 2.10
C GLY A 32 -6.44 12.80 1.88
N LYS A 33 -5.68 12.69 2.98
CA LYS A 33 -4.29 12.22 2.92
C LYS A 33 -4.22 10.81 2.35
N LYS A 34 -3.43 10.62 1.30
CA LYS A 34 -3.13 9.32 0.71
C LYS A 34 -1.99 8.66 1.48
N TRP A 35 -2.19 7.42 1.91
CA TRP A 35 -1.21 6.60 2.62
C TRP A 35 -0.87 5.37 1.78
N VAL A 36 0.39 4.93 1.83
CA VAL A 36 0.86 3.75 1.11
C VAL A 36 1.65 2.83 2.05
N VAL A 37 1.41 1.53 1.93
CA VAL A 37 2.15 0.49 2.66
C VAL A 37 2.80 -0.46 1.65
N LEU A 38 4.12 -0.59 1.70
CA LEU A 38 4.93 -1.44 0.82
C LEU A 38 5.55 -2.58 1.64
N VAL A 39 5.38 -3.85 1.23
CA VAL A 39 5.85 -5.00 2.00
C VAL A 39 6.57 -6.05 1.15
N ALA A 40 7.85 -6.33 1.44
CA ALA A 40 8.64 -7.43 0.86
C ALA A 40 9.00 -8.44 1.95
N VAL A 41 8.41 -9.64 1.87
CA VAL A 41 8.49 -10.65 2.92
C VAL A 41 9.65 -11.64 2.72
N SER A 42 10.29 -11.66 1.55
CA SER A 42 11.36 -12.61 1.23
C SER A 42 12.77 -12.05 1.43
N LYS A 43 13.70 -12.96 1.74
CA LYS A 43 15.12 -12.67 1.96
C LYS A 43 16.03 -13.35 0.94
N GLY A 44 17.27 -12.89 0.87
CA GLY A 44 18.38 -13.49 0.11
C GLY A 44 18.41 -13.07 -1.36
N TRP A 45 19.61 -13.18 -1.96
CA TRP A 45 19.88 -12.73 -3.33
C TRP A 45 18.98 -13.37 -4.40
N SER A 46 18.61 -14.64 -4.22
CA SER A 46 17.65 -15.32 -5.12
C SER A 46 16.26 -14.65 -5.16
N ASN A 47 15.94 -13.83 -4.16
CA ASN A 47 14.71 -13.06 -4.04
C ASN A 47 14.93 -11.54 -4.21
N TYR A 48 16.08 -11.11 -4.76
CA TYR A 48 16.41 -9.72 -5.07
C TYR A 48 15.23 -8.93 -5.64
N ARG A 49 14.51 -9.53 -6.60
CA ARG A 49 13.38 -8.92 -7.29
C ARG A 49 12.28 -8.40 -6.36
N HIS A 50 12.06 -9.02 -5.21
CA HIS A 50 10.98 -8.60 -4.30
C HIS A 50 11.32 -7.27 -3.59
N GLN A 51 12.56 -7.10 -3.15
CA GLN A 51 13.01 -5.83 -2.55
C GLN A 51 13.24 -4.76 -3.63
N ALA A 52 13.78 -5.14 -4.80
CA ALA A 52 13.94 -4.21 -5.92
C ALA A 52 12.59 -3.62 -6.41
N ASN A 53 11.54 -4.44 -6.48
CA ASN A 53 10.20 -3.97 -6.86
C ASN A 53 9.65 -2.93 -5.86
N ILE A 54 9.93 -3.09 -4.57
CA ILE A 54 9.49 -2.14 -3.56
C ILE A 54 10.27 -0.84 -3.61
N CYS A 55 11.60 -0.91 -3.76
CA CYS A 55 12.40 0.29 -3.97
C CYS A 55 11.92 1.04 -5.22
N HIS A 56 11.59 0.34 -6.30
CA HIS A 56 11.02 0.96 -7.50
C HIS A 56 9.65 1.61 -7.22
N ALA A 57 8.74 0.90 -6.56
CA ALA A 57 7.44 1.46 -6.19
C ALA A 57 7.58 2.69 -5.29
N TYR A 58 8.48 2.65 -4.29
CA TYR A 58 8.76 3.77 -3.40
C TYR A 58 9.17 5.03 -4.18
N GLN A 59 10.10 4.91 -5.13
CA GLN A 59 10.54 6.05 -5.94
C GLN A 59 9.39 6.61 -6.80
N LEU A 60 8.56 5.73 -7.38
CA LEU A 60 7.41 6.15 -8.18
C LEU A 60 6.37 6.87 -7.31
N ILE A 61 6.08 6.36 -6.12
CA ILE A 61 5.11 6.95 -5.19
C ILE A 61 5.61 8.34 -4.75
N LYS A 62 6.89 8.45 -4.40
CA LYS A 62 7.53 9.71 -4.04
C LYS A 62 7.52 10.71 -5.20
N SER A 63 7.81 10.27 -6.43
CA SER A 63 7.77 11.16 -7.61
C SER A 63 6.36 11.64 -7.97
N ASN A 64 5.32 10.90 -7.55
CA ASN A 64 3.92 11.28 -7.72
C ASN A 64 3.37 12.16 -6.59
N GLY A 65 4.24 12.68 -5.71
CA GLY A 65 3.86 13.69 -4.71
C GLY A 65 3.26 13.14 -3.41
N ILE A 66 3.35 11.83 -3.17
CA ILE A 66 3.02 11.28 -1.85
C ILE A 66 4.18 11.61 -0.91
N PRO A 67 3.93 12.30 0.22
CA PRO A 67 4.99 12.70 1.13
C PRO A 67 5.52 11.47 1.90
N GLU A 68 6.81 11.48 2.24
CA GLU A 68 7.49 10.31 2.82
C GLU A 68 6.88 9.86 4.15
N GLU A 69 6.36 10.79 4.96
CA GLU A 69 5.67 10.47 6.21
C GLU A 69 4.41 9.61 6.00
N ASN A 70 3.88 9.58 4.78
CA ASN A 70 2.71 8.78 4.41
C ASN A 70 3.06 7.43 3.77
N ILE A 71 4.35 7.07 3.69
CA ILE A 71 4.83 5.84 3.05
C ILE A 71 5.47 4.93 4.10
N ILE A 72 4.78 3.85 4.45
CA ILE A 72 5.30 2.82 5.35
C ILE A 72 5.96 1.74 4.49
N THR A 73 7.27 1.54 4.67
CA THR A 73 8.03 0.50 3.94
C THR A 73 8.51 -0.57 4.90
N MET A 74 8.19 -1.83 4.58
CA MET A 74 8.63 -3.01 5.32
C MET A 74 9.37 -3.95 4.37
N MET A 75 10.66 -4.13 4.59
CA MET A 75 11.49 -5.07 3.81
C MET A 75 12.56 -5.68 4.72
N VAL A 76 13.09 -6.84 4.32
CA VAL A 76 14.14 -7.54 5.09
C VAL A 76 15.45 -6.75 5.14
N ASP A 77 15.72 -5.95 4.11
CA ASP A 77 16.90 -5.09 3.99
C ASP A 77 18.24 -5.85 3.97
N ASP A 78 18.29 -6.98 3.25
CA ASP A 78 19.47 -7.84 3.12
C ASP A 78 20.09 -7.86 1.71
N ILE A 79 19.69 -6.93 0.84
CA ILE A 79 20.08 -6.89 -0.58
C ILE A 79 21.16 -5.85 -0.90
N ALA A 80 21.03 -4.60 -0.44
CA ALA A 80 21.90 -3.50 -0.88
C ALA A 80 23.40 -3.72 -0.58
N TYR A 81 23.69 -4.45 0.50
CA TYR A 81 25.03 -4.78 0.96
C TYR A 81 25.32 -6.29 0.95
N ASN A 82 24.61 -7.04 0.10
CA ASN A 82 24.88 -8.47 -0.08
C ASN A 82 26.29 -8.69 -0.66
N LYS A 83 26.96 -9.78 -0.31
CA LYS A 83 28.37 -10.06 -0.64
C LYS A 83 28.55 -10.77 -1.97
#